data_AF-A0A9J6EPU3-F1
#
_entry.id   AF-A0A9J6EPU3-F1
#
_cell.length_a   1.000
_cell.length_b   1.000
_cell.length_c   1.000
_cell.angle_alpha   90.00
_cell.angle_beta   90.00
_cell.angle_gamma   90.00
#
_symmetry.space_group_name_H-M   'P 1'
#
loop_
_entity.id
_entity.type
_entity.pdbx_description
1 polymer ?
#
loop_
_entity_poly.entity_id
_entity_poly.type
_entity_poly.pdbx_seq_one_letter_code
_entity_poly.pdbx_strand_id
1 'polypeptide(L)'
;MESQLMLDAYNVFSSSHFQRLLGVSIHPRYGGWFAFRAVLIFHDVSVPDLQRRQPVDVVCSDEQRKNLVRLFNFSWRDGRYRDIINVEERYSVRQQEYFNTLPAYRWQLIEKWRQEASSRTQLS
;
A
#
# COMPACT_ATOMS: atom_id res chain seq x y z
N MET A 1 -3.70 -10.32 -30.89
CA MET A 1 -2.58 -9.72 -30.12
C MET A 1 -2.90 -9.69 -28.61
N GLU A 2 -4.13 -9.33 -28.21
CA GLU A 2 -4.58 -9.42 -26.80
C GLU A 2 -4.69 -10.85 -26.24
N SER A 3 -5.00 -11.83 -27.09
CA SER A 3 -5.11 -13.24 -26.70
C SER A 3 -3.78 -13.85 -26.25
N GLN A 4 -2.66 -13.46 -26.86
CA GLN A 4 -1.34 -13.95 -26.52
C GLN A 4 -0.89 -13.40 -25.16
N LEU A 5 -1.15 -12.13 -24.87
CA LEU A 5 -0.85 -11.53 -23.56
C LEU A 5 -1.65 -12.16 -22.42
N MET A 6 -2.92 -12.54 -22.67
CA MET A 6 -3.75 -13.27 -21.71
C MET A 6 -3.25 -14.70 -21.48
N LEU A 7 -2.84 -15.39 -22.55
CA LEU A 7 -2.24 -16.73 -22.49
C LEU A 7 -0.89 -16.72 -21.78
N ASP A 8 -0.06 -15.72 -22.05
CA ASP A 8 1.26 -15.56 -21.42
C ASP A 8 1.10 -15.23 -19.93
N ALA A 9 0.13 -14.39 -19.56
CA ALA A 9 -0.23 -14.16 -18.17
C ALA A 9 -0.68 -15.47 -17.50
N TYR A 10 -1.60 -16.21 -18.12
CA TYR A 10 -2.11 -17.49 -17.61
C TYR A 10 -1.01 -18.57 -17.46
N ASN A 11 -0.05 -18.62 -18.38
CA ASN A 11 1.06 -19.57 -18.33
C ASN A 11 2.12 -19.20 -17.29
N VAL A 12 2.31 -17.91 -17.00
CA VAL A 12 3.08 -17.44 -15.82
C VAL A 12 2.38 -17.87 -14.53
N PHE A 13 1.04 -17.88 -14.49
CA PHE A 13 0.27 -18.32 -13.32
C PHE A 13 0.33 -19.85 -13.04
N SER A 14 0.58 -20.69 -14.05
CA SER A 14 0.49 -22.16 -13.88
C SER A 14 1.80 -22.86 -13.55
N SER A 15 2.95 -22.18 -13.65
CA SER A 15 4.28 -22.80 -13.63
C SER A 15 5.20 -22.26 -12.52
N SER A 16 4.69 -22.07 -11.30
CA SER A 16 5.43 -22.28 -10.04
C SER A 16 4.50 -21.97 -8.85
N HIS A 17 4.44 -22.88 -7.87
CA HIS A 17 3.90 -22.69 -6.50
C HIS A 17 2.83 -21.59 -6.36
N PHE A 18 1.54 -21.92 -6.51
CA PHE A 18 0.36 -21.06 -6.23
C PHE A 18 0.71 -19.74 -5.52
N GLN A 19 1.04 -18.69 -6.28
CA GLN A 19 1.17 -17.35 -5.70
C GLN A 19 -0.24 -16.90 -5.33
N ARG A 20 -0.59 -17.04 -4.06
CA ARG A 20 -1.88 -16.59 -3.54
C ARG A 20 -1.96 -15.08 -3.75
N LEU A 21 -2.88 -14.64 -4.60
CA LEU A 21 -3.18 -13.22 -4.75
C LEU A 21 -3.74 -12.69 -3.43
N LEU A 22 -3.08 -11.67 -2.90
CA LEU A 22 -3.53 -10.96 -1.70
C LEU A 22 -4.49 -9.83 -2.09
N GLY A 23 -5.52 -9.65 -1.26
CA GLY A 23 -6.40 -8.49 -1.32
C GLY A 23 -5.71 -7.25 -0.74
N VAL A 24 -6.23 -6.07 -1.09
CA VAL A 24 -5.75 -4.78 -0.63
C VAL A 24 -6.91 -3.84 -0.34
N SER A 25 -6.81 -3.05 0.73
CA SER A 25 -7.80 -2.03 1.10
C SER A 25 -7.41 -0.66 0.55
N ILE A 26 -8.41 0.12 0.12
CA ILE A 26 -8.23 1.47 -0.40
C ILE A 26 -9.07 2.43 0.45
N HIS A 27 -8.39 3.37 1.11
CA HIS A 27 -9.02 4.41 1.90
C HIS A 27 -9.64 5.46 0.98
N PRO A 28 -10.88 5.93 1.20
CA PRO A 28 -11.55 6.85 0.29
C PRO A 28 -10.83 8.20 0.08
N ARG A 29 -10.03 8.63 1.07
CA ARG A 29 -9.27 9.89 1.01
C ARG A 29 -7.78 9.74 0.66
N TYR A 30 -7.20 8.60 1.01
CA TYR A 30 -5.74 8.39 0.98
C TYR A 30 -5.32 7.27 0.02
N GLY A 31 -6.28 6.62 -0.65
CA GLY A 31 -6.01 5.46 -1.48
C GLY A 31 -5.30 4.36 -0.69
N GLY A 32 -4.16 3.90 -1.18
CA GLY A 32 -3.29 2.96 -0.47
C GLY A 32 -2.20 3.62 0.39
N TRP A 33 -2.20 4.94 0.56
CA TRP A 33 -1.23 5.68 1.38
C TRP A 33 -1.57 5.65 2.88
N PHE A 34 -1.90 4.46 3.39
CA PHE A 34 -2.13 4.22 4.81
C PHE A 34 -1.72 2.80 5.18
N ALA A 35 -1.78 2.48 6.47
CA ALA A 35 -1.64 1.12 6.96
C ALA A 35 -2.50 0.91 8.21
N PHE A 36 -3.10 -0.27 8.35
CA PHE A 36 -3.68 -0.69 9.62
C PHE A 36 -2.57 -0.84 10.67
N ARG A 37 -2.86 -0.44 11.91
CA ARG A 37 -1.87 -0.42 13.00
C ARG A 37 -2.23 -1.34 14.15
N ALA A 38 -3.46 -1.24 14.63
CA ALA A 38 -3.92 -2.00 15.77
C ALA A 38 -5.45 -2.15 15.73
N VAL A 39 -5.93 -3.13 16.49
CA VAL A 39 -7.31 -3.24 16.93
C VAL A 39 -7.29 -3.15 18.45
N LEU A 40 -8.13 -2.28 19.01
CA LEU A 40 -8.30 -2.16 20.45
C LEU A 40 -9.53 -2.94 20.87
N ILE A 41 -9.38 -3.87 21.82
CA ILE A 41 -10.44 -4.76 22.28
C ILE A 41 -10.71 -4.46 23.76
N PHE A 42 -11.97 -4.17 24.07
CA PHE A 42 -12.42 -3.86 25.42
C PHE A 42 -13.32 -5.01 25.91
N HIS A 43 -12.76 -5.93 26.68
CA HIS A 43 -13.45 -7.16 27.09
C HIS A 43 -14.73 -6.93 27.89
N ASP A 44 -14.78 -5.87 28.71
CA ASP A 44 -15.94 -5.55 29.55
C ASP A 44 -16.97 -4.65 28.87
N VAL A 45 -16.74 -4.27 27.59
CA VAL A 45 -17.64 -3.38 26.85
C VAL A 45 -18.43 -4.18 25.82
N SER A 46 -19.74 -4.25 26.00
CA SER A 46 -20.67 -4.84 25.04
C SER A 46 -21.51 -3.76 24.36
N VAL A 47 -21.58 -3.82 23.03
CA VAL A 47 -22.31 -2.86 22.19
C VAL A 47 -23.13 -3.60 21.12
N PRO A 48 -24.15 -4.39 21.53
CA PRO A 48 -24.89 -5.27 20.61
C PRO A 48 -25.60 -4.51 19.49
N ASP A 49 -26.02 -3.27 19.74
CA ASP A 49 -26.75 -2.44 18.78
C ASP A 49 -25.85 -1.52 17.93
N LEU A 50 -24.51 -1.63 18.07
CA LEU A 50 -23.58 -0.81 17.30
C LEU A 50 -23.66 -1.17 15.82
N GLN A 51 -24.23 -0.27 15.03
CA GLN A 51 -24.37 -0.43 13.59
C GLN A 51 -23.01 -0.36 12.89
N ARG A 52 -22.63 -1.43 12.19
CA ARG A 52 -21.45 -1.45 11.35
C ARG A 52 -21.67 -0.62 10.09
N ARG A 53 -20.94 0.48 9.96
CA ARG A 53 -20.92 1.27 8.72
C ARG A 53 -20.22 0.48 7.61
N GLN A 54 -20.85 0.43 6.43
CA GLN A 54 -20.24 -0.19 5.26
C GLN A 54 -19.13 0.69 4.69
N PRO A 55 -18.03 0.11 4.19
CA PRO A 55 -17.02 0.86 3.48
C PRO A 55 -17.59 1.45 2.18
N VAL A 56 -17.11 2.63 1.80
CA VAL A 56 -17.46 3.25 0.52
C VAL A 56 -16.75 2.48 -0.59
N ASP A 57 -17.47 2.08 -1.63
CA ASP A 57 -16.86 1.52 -2.84
C ASP A 57 -16.23 2.66 -3.64
N VAL A 58 -14.91 2.76 -3.58
CA VAL A 58 -14.11 3.76 -4.31
C VAL A 58 -13.37 3.18 -5.51
N VAL A 59 -13.49 1.87 -5.75
CA VAL A 59 -12.87 1.16 -6.87
C VAL A 59 -13.97 0.42 -7.62
N CYS A 60 -14.82 1.20 -8.30
CA CYS A 60 -16.15 0.76 -8.72
C CYS A 60 -16.16 -0.16 -9.95
N SER A 61 -15.13 -0.13 -10.79
CA SER A 61 -15.08 -0.94 -12.02
C SER A 61 -14.22 -2.20 -11.87
N ASP A 62 -14.64 -3.28 -12.52
CA ASP A 62 -13.91 -4.55 -12.49
C ASP A 62 -12.50 -4.43 -13.07
N GLU A 63 -12.31 -3.60 -14.11
CA GLU A 63 -10.99 -3.33 -14.67
C GLU A 63 -10.07 -2.62 -13.67
N GLN A 64 -10.59 -1.64 -12.91
CA GLN A 64 -9.82 -1.02 -11.84
C GLN A 64 -9.49 -2.02 -10.71
N ARG A 65 -10.44 -2.90 -10.34
CA ARG A 65 -10.21 -3.93 -9.32
C ARG A 65 -9.13 -4.93 -9.76
N LYS A 66 -9.19 -5.43 -11.00
CA LYS A 66 -8.17 -6.31 -11.58
C LYS A 66 -6.80 -5.61 -11.61
N ASN A 67 -6.75 -4.37 -12.08
CA ASN A 67 -5.51 -3.61 -12.14
C ASN A 67 -4.94 -3.34 -10.74
N LEU A 68 -5.80 -3.04 -9.75
CA LEU A 68 -5.40 -2.85 -8.36
C LEU A 68 -4.74 -4.10 -7.78
N VAL A 69 -5.41 -5.26 -7.90
CA VAL A 69 -4.88 -6.53 -7.40
C VAL A 69 -3.57 -6.88 -8.10
N ARG A 70 -3.47 -6.65 -9.42
CA ARG A 70 -2.23 -6.86 -10.18
C ARG A 70 -1.10 -5.95 -9.69
N LEU A 71 -1.33 -4.64 -9.59
CA LEU A 71 -0.32 -3.68 -9.13
C LEU A 71 0.14 -3.98 -7.71
N PHE A 72 -0.77 -4.35 -6.81
CA PHE A 72 -0.42 -4.71 -5.45
C PHE A 72 0.43 -5.98 -5.37
N ASN A 73 0.06 -7.04 -6.09
CA ASN A 73 0.76 -8.32 -5.96
C ASN A 73 2.11 -8.33 -6.72
N PHE A 74 2.20 -7.64 -7.87
CA PHE A 74 3.37 -7.73 -8.75
C PHE A 74 4.23 -6.46 -8.82
N SER A 75 3.74 -5.33 -8.28
CA SER A 75 4.43 -4.03 -8.42
C SER A 75 4.32 -3.13 -7.18
N TRP A 76 4.02 -3.67 -5.99
CA TRP A 76 3.77 -2.84 -4.80
C TRP A 76 4.88 -1.85 -4.43
N ARG A 77 6.14 -2.14 -4.79
CA ARG A 77 7.31 -1.30 -4.49
C ARG A 77 7.28 0.05 -5.22
N ASP A 78 6.64 0.12 -6.38
CA ASP A 78 6.54 1.38 -7.14
C ASP A 78 5.44 2.31 -6.60
N GLY A 79 4.60 1.82 -5.68
CA GLY A 79 3.56 2.59 -5.03
C GLY A 79 2.33 2.91 -5.87
N ARG A 80 2.28 2.59 -7.17
CA ARG A 80 1.18 3.01 -8.07
C ARG A 80 -0.19 2.48 -7.67
N TYR A 81 -0.25 1.29 -7.04
CA TYR A 81 -1.51 0.75 -6.53
C TYR A 81 -2.16 1.68 -5.48
N ARG A 82 -1.36 2.52 -4.80
CA ARG A 82 -1.84 3.45 -3.78
C ARG A 82 -2.60 4.63 -4.36
N ASP A 83 -2.36 4.95 -5.64
CA ASP A 83 -2.99 6.03 -6.40
C ASP A 83 -4.03 5.51 -7.40
N ILE A 84 -4.66 4.35 -7.12
CA ILE A 84 -5.75 3.81 -7.96
C ILE A 84 -6.97 4.76 -8.04
N ILE A 85 -7.09 5.66 -7.08
CA ILE A 85 -8.02 6.79 -7.03
C ILE A 85 -7.26 8.10 -6.86
N ASN A 86 -7.92 9.23 -7.07
CA ASN A 86 -7.38 10.53 -6.66
C ASN A 86 -7.31 10.59 -5.12
N VAL A 87 -6.14 10.94 -4.60
CA VAL A 87 -5.88 11.01 -3.15
C VAL A 87 -5.60 12.44 -2.71
N GLU A 88 -6.02 12.76 -1.49
CA GLU A 88 -5.78 14.06 -0.88
C GLU A 88 -4.32 14.23 -0.45
N GLU A 89 -3.72 13.17 0.08
CA GLU A 89 -2.37 13.20 0.63
C GLU A 89 -1.65 11.87 0.37
N ARG A 90 -0.33 11.97 0.18
CA ARG A 90 0.58 10.84 0.00
C ARG A 90 1.61 10.84 1.11
N TYR A 91 2.26 9.69 1.31
CA TYR A 91 3.49 9.68 2.10
C TYR A 91 4.51 10.65 1.49
N SER A 92 5.21 11.41 2.34
CA SER A 92 6.31 12.26 1.89
C SER A 92 7.41 11.44 1.21
N VAL A 93 8.25 12.10 0.40
CA VAL A 93 9.38 11.44 -0.27
C VAL A 93 10.27 10.69 0.73
N ARG A 94 10.59 11.32 1.87
CA ARG A 94 11.35 10.66 2.95
C ARG A 94 10.63 9.46 3.55
N GLN A 95 9.32 9.56 3.78
CA GLN A 95 8.55 8.43 4.31
C GLN A 95 8.48 7.26 3.32
N GLN A 96 8.40 7.54 2.02
CA GLN A 96 8.48 6.51 0.98
C GLN A 96 9.87 5.85 0.94
N GLU A 97 10.94 6.65 0.98
CA GLU A 97 12.32 6.15 1.07
C GLU A 97 12.50 5.26 2.31
N TYR A 98 11.96 5.66 3.47
CA TYR A 98 11.99 4.88 4.70
C TYR A 98 11.33 3.50 4.54
N PHE A 99 10.13 3.44 3.96
CA PHE A 99 9.39 2.19 3.82
C PHE A 99 9.93 1.29 2.71
N ASN A 100 10.47 1.87 1.63
CA ASN A 100 11.15 1.14 0.56
C ASN A 100 12.52 0.61 1.01
N THR A 101 13.14 1.26 1.99
CA THR A 101 14.36 0.76 2.63
C THR A 101 14.05 -0.48 3.46
N LEU A 102 14.84 -1.53 3.25
CA LEU A 102 14.74 -2.78 4.03
C LEU A 102 14.90 -2.47 5.52
N PRO A 103 14.13 -3.13 6.40
CA PRO A 103 14.18 -2.84 7.84
C PRO A 103 15.59 -2.79 8.43
N ALA A 104 16.48 -3.68 7.99
CA ALA A 104 17.87 -3.76 8.45
C ALA A 104 18.69 -2.48 8.17
N TYR A 105 18.33 -1.69 7.16
CA TYR A 105 19.07 -0.48 6.75
C TYR A 105 18.39 0.82 7.15
N ARG A 106 17.21 0.76 7.80
CA ARG A 106 16.45 1.96 8.17
C ARG A 106 17.18 2.86 9.17
N TRP A 107 17.93 2.28 10.10
CA TRP A 107 18.72 3.07 11.05
C TRP A 107 19.87 3.84 10.38
N GLN A 108 20.52 3.23 9.40
CA GLN A 108 21.58 3.90 8.62
C GLN A 108 20.99 5.07 7.82
N LEU A 109 19.81 4.88 7.24
CA LEU A 109 19.08 5.95 6.54
C LEU A 109 18.69 7.09 7.49
N ILE A 110 18.17 6.77 8.68
CA ILE A 110 17.83 7.79 9.69
C ILE A 110 19.07 8.58 10.11
N GLU A 111 20.19 7.90 10.37
CA GLU A 111 21.43 8.55 10.79
C GLU A 111 21.98 9.48 9.68
N LYS A 112 21.90 9.05 8.41
CA LYS A 112 22.21 9.92 7.25
C LYS A 112 21.36 11.20 7.27
N TRP A 113 20.04 11.10 7.43
CA TRP A 113 19.18 12.29 7.46
C TRP A 113 19.43 13.19 8.67
N ARG A 114 19.80 12.61 9.81
CA ARG A 114 20.18 13.37 11.00
C ARG A 114 21.42 14.21 10.73
N GLN A 115 22.46 13.63 10.13
CA GLN A 115 23.68 14.35 9.76
C GLN A 115 23.41 15.47 8.74
N GLU A 116 22.61 15.19 7.70
CA GLU A 116 22.18 16.21 6.72
C GLU A 116 21.47 17.40 7.38
N ALA A 117 20.62 17.15 8.38
CA ALA A 117 19.92 18.20 9.10
C ALA A 117 20.88 19.06 9.92
N SER A 118 21.82 18.43 10.65
CA SER A 118 22.83 19.15 11.43
C SER A 118 23.73 20.05 10.58
N SER A 119 24.12 19.61 9.38
CA SER A 119 24.95 20.41 8.47
C SER A 119 24.22 21.65 7.92
N ARG A 120 22.90 21.58 7.73
CA ARG A 120 22.11 22.74 7.26
C ARG A 120 21.99 23.82 8.32
N THR A 121 21.87 23.44 9.59
CA THR A 121 21.78 24.39 10.71
C THR A 121 23.09 25.14 10.97
N GLN A 122 24.24 24.59 10.54
CA GLN A 122 25.53 25.28 10.68
C GLN A 122 25.82 26.30 9.56
N LEU A 123 25.04 26.29 8.49
CA LEU A 123 25.19 27.17 7.33
C LEU A 123 24.17 28.34 7.29
N SER A 124 23.28 28.41 8.29
CA SER A 124 22.25 29.45 8.46
C SER A 124 22.57 30.32 9.67
#